data_AF-A0A8D8RNY4-F1
#
_entry.id   AF-A0A8D8RNY4-F1
#
_cell.length_a   1.000
_cell.length_b   1.000
_cell.length_c   1.000
_cell.angle_alpha   90.00
_cell.angle_beta   90.00
_cell.angle_gamma   90.00
#
_symmetry.space_group_name_H-M   'P 1'
#
loop_
_entity.id
_entity.type
_entity.pdbx_description
1 polymer ?
#
loop_
_entity_poly.entity_id
_entity_poly.type
_entity_poly.pdbx_seq_one_letter_code
_entity_poly.pdbx_strand_id
1 'polypeptide(L)'
;MRSAEGEVVQLLDKINTAAAKGQVEKWLLQLEQGMKKSIHKNVDDAMVAYKSKKREEWVMNWPGQTVLCVGSAYWTSDVHNAIRKHPQGLVDYRDICNAQINKIVEIVRGKLPPQTRITLGE
;
A
#
# COMPACT_ATOMS: atom_id res chain seq x y z
N MET A 1 15.04 2.70 -1.88
CA MET A 1 15.20 1.96 -0.62
C MET A 1 14.62 0.57 -0.77
N ARG A 2 15.14 -0.41 -0.02
CA ARG A 2 14.68 -1.80 -0.04
C ARG A 2 14.31 -2.23 1.39
N SER A 3 13.17 -2.87 1.57
CA SER A 3 12.72 -3.41 2.88
C SER A 3 13.38 -4.75 3.20
N ALA A 4 13.17 -5.25 4.43
CA ALA A 4 13.68 -6.56 4.86
C ALA A 4 13.02 -7.73 4.08
N GLU A 5 11.77 -7.52 3.69
CA GLU A 5 10.92 -8.44 2.91
C GLU A 5 11.25 -8.37 1.41
N GLY A 6 12.18 -7.49 1.00
CA GLY A 6 12.66 -7.37 -0.36
C GLY A 6 11.87 -6.40 -1.24
N GLU A 7 10.84 -5.72 -0.71
CA GLU A 7 10.10 -4.67 -1.42
C GLU A 7 11.01 -3.47 -1.72
N VAL A 8 10.85 -2.87 -2.90
CA VAL A 8 11.69 -1.75 -3.33
C VAL A 8 10.81 -0.54 -3.60
N VAL A 9 11.10 0.57 -2.91
CA VAL A 9 10.44 1.86 -3.11
C VAL A 9 11.47 2.88 -3.58
N GLN A 10 11.15 3.60 -4.64
CA GLN A 10 12.01 4.65 -5.16
C GLN A 10 12.00 5.85 -4.20
N LEU A 11 13.20 6.35 -3.86
CA LEU A 11 13.32 7.59 -3.09
C LEU A 11 13.03 8.78 -3.99
N LEU A 12 12.29 9.76 -3.48
CA LEU A 12 12.00 11.01 -4.17
C LEU A 12 13.23 11.91 -4.29
N ASP A 13 13.97 12.01 -3.19
CA ASP A 13 15.14 12.86 -3.09
C ASP A 13 16.41 12.04 -3.27
N LYS A 14 17.36 12.55 -4.06
CA LYS A 14 18.72 11.98 -4.15
C LYS A 14 19.57 12.49 -3.00
N ILE A 15 20.07 11.59 -2.16
CA ILE A 15 20.93 11.95 -1.03
C ILE A 15 22.37 12.17 -1.53
N ASN A 16 22.93 13.36 -1.26
CA ASN A 16 24.32 13.69 -1.59
C ASN A 16 25.22 13.51 -0.36
N THR A 17 25.88 12.37 -0.26
CA THR A 17 26.78 12.04 0.85
C THR A 17 28.05 12.90 0.87
N ALA A 18 28.53 13.36 -0.29
CA ALA A 18 29.71 14.23 -0.37
C ALA A 18 29.44 15.61 0.26
N ALA A 19 28.21 16.12 0.16
CA ALA A 19 27.80 17.36 0.80
C ALA A 19 27.84 17.30 2.34
N ALA A 20 27.80 16.09 2.92
CA ALA A 20 27.94 15.88 4.35
C ALA A 20 29.40 15.91 4.84
N LYS A 21 30.40 16.02 3.94
CA LYS A 21 31.83 16.13 4.27
C LYS A 21 32.30 15.07 5.29
N GLY A 22 31.84 13.83 5.13
CA GLY A 22 32.18 12.70 6.02
C GLY A 22 31.33 12.59 7.30
N GLN A 23 30.42 13.54 7.58
CA GLN A 23 29.51 13.46 8.73
C GLN A 23 28.38 12.47 8.46
N VAL A 24 28.52 11.25 8.97
CA VAL A 24 27.61 10.15 8.66
C VAL A 24 26.18 10.41 9.13
N GLU A 25 26.02 10.90 10.37
CA GLU A 25 24.72 11.22 10.96
C GLU A 25 23.93 12.21 10.11
N LYS A 26 24.61 13.19 9.51
CA LYS A 26 23.96 14.24 8.72
C LYS A 26 23.29 13.69 7.46
N TRP A 27 23.96 12.83 6.69
CA TRP A 27 23.34 12.25 5.49
C TRP A 27 22.36 11.12 5.83
N LEU A 28 22.54 10.42 6.96
CA LEU A 28 21.57 9.43 7.44
C LEU A 28 20.24 10.08 7.83
N LEU A 29 20.25 11.22 8.53
CA LEU A 29 19.03 11.96 8.85
C LEU A 29 18.30 12.44 7.59
N GLN A 30 19.04 12.90 6.58
CA GLN A 30 18.46 13.28 5.28
C GLN A 30 17.86 12.07 4.56
N LEU A 31 18.53 10.92 4.59
CA LEU A 31 18.03 9.68 4.03
C LEU A 31 16.73 9.26 4.72
N GLU A 32 16.70 9.25 6.06
CA GLU A 32 15.50 8.89 6.84
C GLU A 32 14.31 9.79 6.50
N GLN A 33 14.53 11.10 6.42
CA GLN A 33 13.51 12.06 6.00
C GLN A 33 13.03 11.78 4.57
N GLY A 34 13.96 11.48 3.64
CA GLY A 34 13.64 11.10 2.27
C GLY A 34 12.83 9.81 2.19
N MET A 35 13.13 8.80 3.03
CA MET A 35 12.37 7.55 3.14
C MET A 35 10.94 7.82 3.58
N LYS A 36 10.74 8.60 4.65
CA LYS A 36 9.40 8.98 5.16
C LYS A 36 8.58 9.71 4.12
N LYS A 37 9.15 10.73 3.47
CA LYS A 37 8.49 11.47 2.38
C LYS A 37 8.07 10.57 1.22
N SER A 38 8.95 9.63 0.84
CA SER A 38 8.67 8.71 -0.27
C SER A 38 7.52 7.76 0.05
N ILE A 39 7.44 7.25 1.30
CA ILE A 39 6.29 6.44 1.74
C ILE A 39 5.00 7.26 1.80
N HIS A 40 5.04 8.47 2.37
CA HIS A 40 3.87 9.35 2.42
C HIS A 40 3.30 9.58 1.02
N LYS A 41 4.16 9.92 0.06
CA LYS A 41 3.73 10.08 -1.34
C LYS A 41 3.15 8.79 -1.93
N ASN A 42 3.74 7.63 -1.67
CA ASN A 42 3.17 6.35 -2.14
C ASN A 42 1.78 6.12 -1.55
N VAL A 43 1.57 6.41 -0.27
CA VAL A 43 0.26 6.30 0.39
C VAL A 43 -0.75 7.29 -0.22
N ASP A 44 -0.36 8.54 -0.43
CA ASP A 44 -1.21 9.57 -1.04
C ASP A 44 -1.63 9.17 -2.47
N ASP A 45 -0.67 8.76 -3.31
CA ASP A 45 -0.94 8.33 -4.67
C ASP A 45 -1.83 7.06 -4.69
N ALA A 46 -1.62 6.14 -3.74
CA ALA A 46 -2.41 4.93 -3.57
C ALA A 46 -3.85 5.22 -3.12
N MET A 47 -4.06 6.18 -2.20
CA MET A 47 -5.37 6.65 -1.77
C MET A 47 -6.19 7.21 -2.93
N VAL A 48 -5.56 7.99 -3.81
CA VAL A 48 -6.20 8.54 -5.02
C VAL A 48 -6.56 7.41 -6.00
N ALA A 49 -5.61 6.51 -6.26
CA ALA A 49 -5.82 5.41 -7.19
C ALA A 49 -6.86 4.37 -6.72
N TYR A 50 -7.07 4.24 -5.40
CA TYR A 50 -8.04 3.29 -4.84
C TYR A 50 -9.46 3.56 -5.37
N LYS A 51 -9.82 4.82 -5.59
CA LYS A 51 -11.16 5.21 -6.06
C LYS A 51 -11.40 4.92 -7.54
N SER A 52 -10.34 4.83 -8.35
CA SER A 52 -10.44 4.74 -9.81
C SER A 52 -10.11 3.35 -10.37
N LYS A 53 -9.35 2.54 -9.64
CA LYS A 53 -8.96 1.19 -10.06
C LYS A 53 -9.75 0.11 -9.34
N LYS A 54 -9.92 -1.04 -10.00
CA LYS A 54 -10.47 -2.24 -9.34
C LYS A 54 -9.53 -2.71 -8.24
N ARG A 55 -10.07 -3.27 -7.16
CA ARG A 55 -9.29 -3.69 -5.97
C ARG A 55 -8.20 -4.68 -6.35
N GLU A 56 -8.54 -5.67 -7.17
CA GLU A 56 -7.66 -6.76 -7.60
C GLU A 56 -6.46 -6.27 -8.44
N GLU A 57 -6.64 -5.22 -9.25
CA GLU A 57 -5.56 -4.59 -10.02
C GLU A 57 -4.78 -3.61 -9.15
N TRP A 58 -5.47 -2.89 -8.27
CA TRP A 58 -4.88 -1.90 -7.38
C TRP A 58 -3.88 -2.55 -6.42
N VAL A 59 -4.20 -3.69 -5.80
CA VAL A 59 -3.30 -4.34 -4.83
C VAL A 59 -1.96 -4.77 -5.43
N MET A 60 -1.89 -4.97 -6.75
CA MET A 60 -0.65 -5.37 -7.43
C MET A 60 0.27 -4.20 -7.76
N ASN A 61 -0.22 -2.96 -7.67
CA ASN A 61 0.50 -1.75 -8.08
C ASN A 61 1.24 -1.05 -6.94
N TRP A 62 1.04 -1.47 -5.69
CA TRP A 62 1.52 -0.76 -4.51
C TRP A 62 2.31 -1.68 -3.57
N PRO A 63 3.27 -1.13 -2.80
CA PRO A 63 3.95 -1.87 -1.75
C PRO A 63 2.96 -2.40 -0.71
N GLY A 64 3.26 -3.53 -0.06
CA GLY A 64 2.35 -4.22 0.85
C GLY A 64 1.93 -3.36 2.03
N GLN A 65 2.86 -2.64 2.66
CA GLN A 65 2.51 -1.72 3.75
C GLN A 65 1.58 -0.59 3.28
N THR A 66 1.74 -0.10 2.05
CA THR A 66 0.82 0.88 1.45
C THR A 66 -0.56 0.25 1.20
N VAL A 67 -0.60 -0.98 0.68
CA VAL A 67 -1.83 -1.75 0.46
C VAL A 67 -2.62 -1.93 1.75
N LEU A 68 -1.94 -2.30 2.84
CA LEU A 68 -2.53 -2.51 4.17
C LEU A 68 -3.05 -1.21 4.77
N CYS A 69 -2.23 -0.14 4.74
CA CYS A 69 -2.60 1.16 5.31
C CYS A 69 -3.84 1.75 4.62
N VAL A 70 -3.80 1.87 3.29
CA VAL A 70 -4.91 2.43 2.51
C VAL A 70 -6.14 1.51 2.55
N GLY A 71 -5.94 0.20 2.47
CA GLY A 71 -7.01 -0.78 2.59
C GLY A 71 -7.75 -0.66 3.91
N SER A 72 -7.02 -0.52 5.03
CA SER A 72 -7.62 -0.36 6.36
C SER A 72 -8.41 0.94 6.50
N ALA A 73 -7.90 2.03 5.91
CA ALA A 73 -8.57 3.33 5.92
C ALA A 73 -9.91 3.29 5.16
N TYR A 74 -9.92 2.74 3.95
CA TYR A 74 -11.16 2.60 3.17
C TYR A 74 -12.11 1.60 3.79
N TRP A 75 -11.62 0.46 4.26
CA TRP A 75 -12.45 -0.52 4.94
C TRP A 75 -13.15 0.09 6.16
N THR A 76 -12.44 0.88 6.96
CA THR A 76 -13.02 1.58 8.11
C THR A 76 -14.11 2.56 7.69
N SER A 77 -13.86 3.33 6.63
CA SER A 77 -14.84 4.28 6.07
C SER A 77 -16.09 3.57 5.53
N ASP A 78 -15.90 2.48 4.79
CA ASP A 78 -16.97 1.73 4.15
C ASP A 78 -17.82 0.98 5.18
N VAL A 79 -17.21 0.38 6.21
CA VAL A 79 -17.93 -0.20 7.35
C VAL A 79 -18.75 0.87 8.07
N HIS A 80 -18.16 2.03 8.36
CA HIS A 80 -18.87 3.13 9.01
C HIS A 80 -20.09 3.60 8.19
N ASN A 81 -19.97 3.63 6.86
CA ASN A 81 -21.09 3.92 5.97
C ASN A 81 -22.13 2.78 5.90
N ALA A 82 -21.69 1.53 5.95
CA ALA A 82 -22.56 0.35 5.93
C ALA A 82 -23.43 0.27 7.19
N ILE A 83 -22.86 0.57 8.37
CA ILE A 83 -23.59 0.62 9.65
C ILE A 83 -24.77 1.59 9.58
N ARG A 84 -24.59 2.73 8.90
CA ARG A 84 -25.64 3.76 8.74
C ARG A 84 -26.79 3.31 7.82
N LYS A 85 -26.57 2.30 6.96
CA LYS A 85 -27.55 1.79 5.98
C LYS A 85 -28.35 0.61 6.54
N HIS A 86 -28.92 0.77 7.73
CA HIS A 86 -29.71 -0.27 8.41
C HIS A 86 -30.95 -0.70 7.59
N PRO A 87 -31.37 -1.97 7.61
CA PRO A 87 -30.79 -3.13 8.32
C PRO A 87 -29.73 -3.89 7.51
N GLN A 88 -29.69 -3.69 6.19
CA GLN A 88 -29.01 -4.61 5.27
C GLN A 88 -27.58 -4.19 4.92
N GLY A 89 -27.18 -2.95 5.20
CA GLY A 89 -25.91 -2.38 4.73
C GLY A 89 -24.65 -3.17 5.11
N LEU A 90 -24.60 -3.74 6.31
CA LEU A 90 -23.47 -4.59 6.74
C LEU A 90 -23.41 -5.92 5.99
N VAL A 91 -24.57 -6.51 5.69
CA VAL A 91 -24.66 -7.77 4.96
C VAL A 91 -24.21 -7.56 3.51
N ASP A 92 -24.69 -6.48 2.88
CA ASP A 92 -24.29 -6.12 1.52
C ASP A 92 -22.77 -5.83 1.45
N TYR A 93 -22.24 -5.11 2.44
CA TYR A 93 -20.81 -4.81 2.48
C TYR A 93 -19.95 -6.06 2.72
N ARG A 94 -20.42 -7.00 3.54
CA ARG A 94 -19.76 -8.31 3.70
C ARG A 94 -19.68 -9.05 2.37
N ASP A 95 -20.75 -9.05 1.58
CA ASP A 95 -20.78 -9.74 0.30
C ASP A 95 -19.81 -9.09 -0.71
N ILE A 96 -19.66 -7.76 -0.67
CA ILE A 96 -18.61 -7.04 -1.41
C ILE A 96 -17.21 -7.49 -0.96
N CYS A 97 -16.96 -7.56 0.34
CA CYS A 97 -15.66 -7.99 0.88
C CYS A 97 -15.32 -9.41 0.42
N ASN A 98 -16.28 -10.35 0.51
CA ASN A 98 -16.10 -11.72 0.06
C ASN A 98 -15.79 -11.79 -1.44
N ALA A 99 -16.50 -11.02 -2.27
CA ALA A 99 -16.22 -10.96 -3.70
C ALA A 99 -14.80 -10.43 -4.00
N GLN A 100 -14.34 -9.40 -3.27
CA GLN A 100 -12.97 -8.88 -3.40
C GLN A 100 -11.91 -9.91 -2.97
N ILE A 101 -12.12 -10.61 -1.84
CA ILE A 101 -11.24 -11.67 -1.36
C ILE A 101 -11.13 -12.78 -2.39
N ASN A 102 -12.25 -13.25 -2.94
CA ASN A 102 -12.25 -14.32 -3.95
C ASN A 102 -11.42 -13.95 -5.18
N LYS A 103 -11.54 -12.71 -5.68
CA LYS A 103 -10.72 -12.22 -6.79
C LYS A 103 -9.23 -12.17 -6.46
N ILE A 104 -8.87 -11.76 -5.23
CA ILE A 104 -7.48 -11.76 -4.79
C ILE A 104 -6.96 -13.20 -4.68
N VAL A 105 -7.76 -14.13 -4.17
CA VAL A 105 -7.43 -15.56 -4.10
C VAL A 105 -7.20 -16.14 -5.50
N GLU A 106 -8.03 -15.79 -6.48
CA GLU A 106 -7.82 -16.19 -7.88
C GLU A 106 -6.49 -15.68 -8.44
N ILE A 107 -6.15 -14.42 -8.15
CA ILE A 107 -4.86 -13.82 -8.52
C ILE A 107 -3.69 -14.57 -7.90
N VAL A 108 -3.76 -14.89 -6.60
CA VAL A 108 -2.71 -15.61 -5.87
C VAL A 108 -2.52 -17.04 -6.38
N ARG A 109 -3.63 -17.70 -6.76
CA ARG A 109 -3.60 -19.03 -7.39
C ARG A 109 -3.09 -19.02 -8.83
N GLY A 110 -3.10 -17.86 -9.48
CA GLY A 110 -2.59 -17.66 -10.85
C GLY A 110 -1.08 -17.48 -10.95
N LYS A 111 -0.60 -17.07 -12.13
CA LYS A 111 0.81 -16.68 -12.33
C LYS A 111 1.03 -15.25 -11.85
N LEU A 112 1.48 -15.10 -10.60
CA LEU A 112 1.87 -13.81 -10.05
C LEU A 112 3.27 -13.35 -10.51
N PRO A 113 3.44 -12.07 -10.84
CA PRO A 113 4.76 -11.44 -10.89
C PRO A 113 5.47 -11.58 -9.52
N PRO A 114 6.82 -11.69 -9.50
CA PRO A 114 7.56 -11.93 -8.26
C PRO A 114 7.30 -10.90 -7.14
N GLN A 115 7.14 -9.62 -7.49
CA GLN A 115 6.86 -8.55 -6.52
C GLN A 115 5.49 -8.69 -5.87
N THR A 116 4.47 -9.04 -6.65
CA THR A 116 3.09 -9.20 -6.15
C THR A 116 2.95 -10.41 -5.23
N ARG A 117 3.81 -11.43 -5.40
CA ARG A 117 3.81 -12.62 -4.54
C ARG A 117 4.27 -12.32 -3.11
N ILE A 118 5.21 -11.38 -2.93
CA ILE A 118 5.67 -10.97 -1.60
C ILE A 118 4.54 -10.21 -0.87
N THR A 119 3.86 -9.31 -1.58
CA THR A 119 2.78 -8.50 -1.01
C THR A 119 1.49 -9.28 -0.68
N LEU A 120 1.18 -10.36 -1.39
CA LEU A 120 -0.06 -11.14 -1.23
C LEU A 120 0.12 -12.55 -0.64
N GLY A 121 1.37 -12.98 -0.45
CA GLY A 121 1.71 -14.35 -0.06
C GLY A 121 2.08 -14.54 1.41
N GLU A 122 2.07 -13.47 2.21
CA GLU A 122 2.14 -13.56 3.68
C GLU A 122 0.76 -13.70 4.31
#